data_AF-A0A6A5GDM9-F1
#
_entry.id   AF-A0A6A5GDM9-F1
#
_cell.length_a   1.000
_cell.length_b   1.000
_cell.length_c   1.000
_cell.angle_alpha   90.00
_cell.angle_beta   90.00
_cell.angle_gamma   90.00
#
_symmetry.space_group_name_H-M   'P 1'
#
loop_
_entity.id
_entity.type
_entity.pdbx_description
1 polymer ?
#
loop_
_entity_poly.entity_id
_entity_poly.type
_entity_poly.pdbx_seq_one_letter_code
_entity_poly.pdbx_strand_id
1 'polypeptide(L)'
;MNKWFYIILTYIVVLLLVFEKAPHAPVFSSRIPMEQNRTSVENGPLTSTTPAFSSSSSDSYLMDRTDRFEWYKQQMYRDMKINESKIATNISTLYAYEFEHEIAVTTTSRDRMGYRLYCRYVDENDMEIGEPFESFTYPEYIVACKKKLGTRKIGLNPRYELSMCVATIHGSEPKWLLFIEMIEHYKLQGVQHFYLHIHNTSTYDLKVINDYIRTGELEVHYLIERDYRIDKHWHMVNVADCLIWSRLESKWTIFGDLDERILMTNYTESILDYVREVKDESIGSLQFRQQWILKTELMPEKYQGDKQIIEWMPTHRWHNSTGIGSPGHAVKCIIDSSKVFNMFIHNVIQFFPKQNGSYGEVGIKPEEGLIRHYRDQSLGNWGVKWLKETFKYGPLRNTDYPENLIGKLTENVKKRAKYVYDNKYDD
;
A
#
# COMPACT_ATOMS: atom_id res chain seq x y z
N MET A 1 -6.42 -48.16 29.52
CA MET A 1 -5.99 -46.80 29.09
C MET A 1 -7.07 -46.20 28.23
N ASN A 2 -7.55 -45.00 28.59
CA ASN A 2 -8.80 -44.43 28.09
C ASN A 2 -8.59 -43.77 26.72
N LYS A 3 -9.35 -44.17 25.68
CA LYS A 3 -9.22 -43.66 24.29
C LYS A 3 -9.32 -42.12 24.20
N TRP A 4 -10.05 -41.51 25.13
CA TRP A 4 -10.17 -40.07 25.27
C TRP A 4 -8.84 -39.36 25.54
N PHE A 5 -7.92 -40.01 26.26
CA PHE A 5 -6.62 -39.41 26.58
C PHE A 5 -5.76 -39.25 25.31
N TYR A 6 -5.82 -40.22 24.39
CA TYR A 6 -5.08 -40.15 23.13
C TYR A 6 -5.65 -39.09 22.18
N ILE A 7 -6.97 -38.89 22.16
CA ILE A 7 -7.62 -37.87 21.33
C ILE A 7 -7.27 -36.47 21.81
N ILE A 8 -7.28 -36.25 23.13
CA ILE A 8 -6.88 -34.97 23.72
C ILE A 8 -5.40 -34.70 23.47
N LEU A 9 -4.54 -35.71 23.64
CA LEU A 9 -3.10 -35.57 23.40
C LEU A 9 -2.79 -35.28 21.92
N THR A 10 -3.46 -35.95 20.98
CA THR A 10 -3.29 -35.68 19.55
C THR A 10 -3.83 -34.32 19.16
N TYR A 11 -4.94 -33.86 19.73
CA TYR A 11 -5.46 -32.52 19.47
C TYR A 11 -4.52 -31.43 19.99
N ILE A 12 -3.91 -31.61 21.16
CA ILE A 12 -2.91 -30.69 21.72
C ILE A 12 -1.64 -30.66 20.86
N VAL A 13 -1.15 -31.82 20.42
CA VAL A 13 0.04 -31.91 19.54
C VAL A 13 -0.22 -31.26 18.18
N VAL A 14 -1.41 -31.46 17.59
CA VAL A 14 -1.79 -30.81 16.33
C VAL A 14 -1.94 -29.30 16.51
N LEU A 15 -2.51 -28.83 17.63
CA LEU A 15 -2.56 -27.39 17.95
C LEU A 15 -1.16 -26.79 18.06
N LEU A 16 -0.24 -27.45 18.78
CA LEU A 16 1.13 -26.98 18.95
C LEU A 16 1.90 -26.94 17.61
N LEU A 17 1.69 -27.93 16.74
CA LEU A 17 2.29 -27.97 15.39
C LEU A 17 1.71 -26.91 14.43
N VAL A 18 0.46 -26.48 14.63
CA VAL A 18 -0.16 -25.40 13.86
C VAL A 18 0.34 -24.02 14.32
N PHE A 19 0.59 -23.84 15.62
CA PHE A 19 1.16 -22.59 16.14
C PHE A 19 2.65 -22.41 15.82
N GLU A 20 3.42 -23.48 15.63
CA GLU A 20 4.82 -23.39 15.14
C GLU A 20 4.93 -22.98 13.66
N LYS A 21 3.85 -23.06 12.88
CA LYS A 21 3.85 -22.77 11.44
C LYS A 21 3.24 -21.42 11.06
N ALA A 22 2.90 -20.56 12.02
CA ALA A 22 2.61 -19.17 11.69
C ALA A 22 3.91 -18.50 11.21
N PRO A 23 4.01 -18.05 9.94
CA PRO A 23 5.15 -17.24 9.55
C PRO A 23 5.08 -15.94 10.36
N HIS A 24 5.98 -15.81 11.33
CA HIS A 24 6.29 -14.50 11.88
C HIS A 24 6.73 -13.63 10.70
N ALA A 25 6.03 -12.52 10.47
CA ALA A 25 6.57 -11.44 9.63
C ALA A 25 8.01 -11.14 10.10
N PRO A 26 8.96 -10.86 9.20
CA PRO A 26 10.34 -10.66 9.57
C PRO A 26 10.46 -9.38 10.39
N VAL A 27 10.40 -9.53 11.72
CA VAL A 27 10.80 -8.50 12.66
C VAL A 27 12.32 -8.50 12.69
N PHE A 28 12.91 -7.36 12.32
CA PHE A 28 14.32 -7.07 12.48
C PHE A 28 14.78 -7.43 13.90
N SER A 29 15.58 -8.47 14.06
CA SER A 29 16.16 -8.87 15.35
C SER A 29 17.57 -8.31 15.46
N SER A 30 17.69 -7.08 15.98
CA SER A 30 18.98 -6.64 16.52
C SER A 30 19.19 -7.35 17.86
N ARG A 31 19.92 -8.47 17.87
CA ARG A 31 20.49 -8.97 19.13
C ARG A 31 21.62 -8.03 19.52
N ILE A 32 21.35 -7.10 20.44
CA ILE A 32 22.37 -6.37 21.17
C ILE A 32 22.90 -7.32 22.26
N PRO A 33 24.19 -7.69 22.29
CA PRO A 33 24.78 -8.23 23.50
C PRO A 33 24.86 -7.09 24.52
N MET A 34 24.10 -7.18 25.61
CA MET A 34 24.34 -6.36 26.81
C MET A 34 25.76 -6.65 27.31
N GLU A 35 26.64 -5.65 27.25
CA GLU A 35 27.93 -5.74 27.91
C GLU A 35 27.71 -5.73 29.44
N GLN A 36 28.24 -6.76 30.10
CA GLN A 36 28.18 -6.94 31.54
C GLN A 36 28.88 -5.78 32.26
N ASN A 37 28.14 -5.07 33.11
CA ASN A 37 28.72 -4.22 34.14
C ASN A 37 29.61 -5.06 35.08
N ARG A 38 30.93 -4.90 34.96
CA ARG A 38 31.89 -5.21 36.03
C ARG A 38 32.27 -3.93 36.78
N THR A 39 31.60 -3.76 37.91
CA THR A 39 32.01 -3.13 39.18
C THR A 39 33.28 -2.25 39.26
N SER A 40 33.02 -1.00 39.71
CA SER A 40 33.72 -0.19 40.74
C SER A 40 35.20 0.15 40.59
N VAL A 41 35.54 1.45 40.64
CA VAL A 41 36.25 2.12 41.75
C VAL A 41 36.53 3.62 41.44
N GLU A 42 36.19 4.45 42.43
CA GLU A 42 36.71 5.78 42.86
C GLU A 42 36.60 7.09 42.05
N ASN A 43 36.29 8.12 42.85
CA ASN A 43 36.07 9.53 42.53
C ASN A 43 37.38 10.30 42.25
N GLY A 44 37.37 11.16 41.22
CA GLY A 44 38.39 12.19 40.97
C GLY A 44 37.93 13.19 39.88
N PRO A 45 38.36 14.46 39.90
CA PRO A 45 37.52 15.58 39.46
C PRO A 45 37.49 15.87 37.95
N LEU A 46 36.35 16.45 37.57
CA LEU A 46 35.96 16.94 36.26
C LEU A 46 37.07 17.78 35.59
N THR A 47 37.62 17.26 34.49
CA THR A 47 38.35 18.07 33.50
C THR A 47 37.70 17.90 32.13
N SER A 48 37.24 19.04 31.62
CA SER A 48 36.67 19.22 30.29
C SER A 48 37.67 18.78 29.21
N THR A 49 37.35 17.69 28.51
CA THR A 49 37.91 17.41 27.19
C THR A 49 36.78 16.94 26.30
N THR A 50 36.45 17.79 25.34
CA THR A 50 35.58 17.50 24.20
C THR A 50 36.08 16.23 23.51
N PRO A 51 35.25 15.19 23.27
CA PRO A 51 35.68 14.08 22.43
C PRO A 51 35.76 14.60 20.99
N ALA A 52 36.98 14.79 20.51
CA ALA A 52 37.25 14.95 19.10
C ALA A 52 36.75 13.70 18.38
N PHE A 53 35.77 13.85 17.50
CA PHE A 53 35.32 12.79 16.60
C PHE A 53 36.44 12.55 15.59
N SER A 54 37.36 11.64 15.92
CA SER A 54 38.40 11.20 15.00
C SER A 54 37.74 10.40 13.88
N SER A 55 37.65 10.99 12.70
CA SER A 55 37.34 10.30 11.46
C SER A 55 38.51 9.37 11.10
N SER A 56 38.58 8.21 11.73
CA SER A 56 39.34 7.09 11.17
C SER A 56 38.46 6.45 10.10
N SER A 57 38.54 6.90 8.84
CA SER A 57 38.19 6.03 7.72
C SER A 57 39.27 4.95 7.68
N SER A 58 39.06 3.87 8.43
CA SER A 58 40.00 2.76 8.53
C SER A 58 40.17 2.09 7.16
N ASP A 59 41.39 1.65 6.86
CA ASP A 59 41.72 0.86 5.67
C ASP A 59 40.78 -0.36 5.47
N SER A 60 40.04 -0.79 6.52
CA SER A 60 39.03 -1.85 6.49
C SER A 60 37.78 -1.54 5.64
N TYR A 61 37.46 -0.26 5.44
CA TYR A 61 36.34 0.15 4.60
C TYR A 61 36.67 0.07 3.11
N LEU A 62 37.96 0.17 2.75
CA LEU A 62 38.43 0.11 1.37
C LEU A 62 38.52 -1.34 0.89
N MET A 63 38.13 -1.57 -0.36
CA MET A 63 38.35 -2.81 -1.09
C MET A 63 39.34 -2.52 -2.22
N ASP A 64 40.53 -3.11 -2.16
CA ASP A 64 41.62 -2.83 -3.12
C ASP A 64 41.88 -1.33 -3.31
N ARG A 65 42.06 -0.62 -2.17
CA ARG A 65 42.28 0.84 -2.11
C ARG A 65 41.17 1.70 -2.73
N THR A 66 40.02 1.11 -3.04
CA THR A 66 38.86 1.77 -3.61
C THR A 66 37.72 1.76 -2.58
N ASP A 67 36.84 2.76 -2.62
CA ASP A 67 35.59 2.72 -1.85
C ASP A 67 34.86 1.40 -2.15
N ARG A 68 34.38 0.72 -1.09
CA ARG A 68 33.76 -0.62 -1.20
C ARG A 68 32.58 -0.65 -2.19
N PHE A 69 31.73 0.38 -2.19
CA PHE A 69 30.57 0.43 -3.06
C PHE A 69 30.95 0.75 -4.50
N GLU A 70 31.96 1.60 -4.71
CA GLU A 70 32.57 1.79 -6.03
C GLU A 70 33.26 0.52 -6.53
N TRP A 71 33.91 -0.24 -5.65
CA TRP A 71 34.51 -1.52 -6.02
C TRP A 71 33.46 -2.53 -6.48
N TYR A 72 32.32 -2.67 -5.77
CA TYR A 72 31.21 -3.52 -6.22
C TYR A 72 30.68 -3.12 -7.58
N LYS A 73 30.48 -1.82 -7.78
CA LYS A 73 30.04 -1.23 -9.05
C LYS A 73 31.03 -1.57 -10.17
N GLN A 74 32.33 -1.42 -9.95
CA GLN A 74 33.36 -1.76 -10.93
C GLN A 74 33.34 -3.25 -11.29
N GLN A 75 33.23 -4.15 -10.30
CA GLN A 75 33.13 -5.60 -10.57
C GLN A 75 31.88 -5.92 -11.39
N MET A 76 30.73 -5.36 -11.03
CA MET A 76 29.49 -5.52 -11.78
C MET A 76 29.65 -5.10 -13.24
N TYR A 77 30.15 -3.88 -13.51
CA TYR A 77 30.35 -3.38 -14.88
C TYR A 77 31.34 -4.24 -15.67
N ARG A 78 32.42 -4.70 -15.03
CA ARG A 78 33.44 -5.57 -15.63
C ARG A 78 32.88 -6.94 -16.00
N ASP A 79 32.17 -7.58 -15.08
CA ASP A 79 31.73 -8.97 -15.21
C ASP A 79 30.50 -9.08 -16.11
N MET A 80 29.61 -8.09 -16.06
CA MET A 80 28.36 -8.08 -16.84
C MET A 80 28.49 -7.40 -18.21
N LYS A 81 29.55 -6.63 -18.45
CA LYS A 81 29.76 -5.85 -19.69
C LYS A 81 28.57 -4.95 -20.05
N ILE A 82 27.92 -4.38 -19.04
CA ILE A 82 26.80 -3.45 -19.21
C ILE A 82 27.36 -2.04 -19.46
N ASN A 83 26.75 -1.27 -20.35
CA ASN A 83 27.15 0.13 -20.59
C ASN A 83 26.36 1.11 -19.70
N GLU A 84 25.10 0.76 -19.40
CA GLU A 84 24.20 1.55 -18.55
C GLU A 84 23.27 0.62 -17.77
N SER A 85 23.10 0.90 -16.47
CA SER A 85 22.25 0.12 -15.57
C SER A 85 20.80 0.62 -15.59
N LYS A 86 19.85 -0.30 -15.77
CA LYS A 86 18.41 0.00 -15.68
C LYS A 86 17.98 0.14 -14.24
N ILE A 87 16.98 0.98 -13.96
CA ILE A 87 16.39 1.05 -12.61
C ILE A 87 15.54 -0.20 -12.38
N ALA A 88 15.72 -0.84 -11.24
CA ALA A 88 14.93 -1.98 -10.81
C ALA A 88 13.51 -1.55 -10.43
N THR A 89 12.53 -2.16 -11.09
CA THR A 89 11.11 -2.09 -10.71
C THR A 89 10.67 -3.43 -10.11
N ASN A 90 9.73 -3.38 -9.16
CA ASN A 90 9.16 -4.55 -8.48
C ASN A 90 10.22 -5.44 -7.80
N ILE A 91 11.12 -4.84 -7.01
CA ILE A 91 12.06 -5.61 -6.17
C ILE A 91 11.36 -6.02 -4.87
N SER A 92 11.41 -7.31 -4.56
CA SER A 92 10.90 -7.85 -3.30
C SER A 92 12.06 -8.16 -2.37
N THR A 93 12.13 -7.45 -1.25
CA THR A 93 13.10 -7.71 -0.19
C THR A 93 12.77 -9.02 0.52
N LEU A 94 13.82 -9.75 0.91
CA LEU A 94 13.70 -11.01 1.65
C LEU A 94 14.17 -10.81 3.09
N TYR A 95 15.46 -10.49 3.28
CA TYR A 95 16.05 -10.16 4.58
C TYR A 95 17.08 -9.05 4.44
N ALA A 96 17.41 -8.41 5.55
CA ALA A 96 18.51 -7.47 5.65
C ALA A 96 19.48 -7.94 6.75
N TYR A 97 20.77 -7.92 6.44
CA TYR A 97 21.85 -8.35 7.32
C TYR A 97 22.80 -7.18 7.54
N GLU A 98 22.99 -6.78 8.80
CA GLU A 98 23.95 -5.75 9.14
C GLU A 98 25.34 -6.37 9.31
N PHE A 99 26.31 -5.81 8.58
CA PHE A 99 27.73 -6.13 8.70
C PHE A 99 28.50 -4.91 9.24
N GLU A 100 29.80 -5.06 9.42
CA GLU A 100 30.68 -4.01 9.95
C GLU A 100 30.58 -2.72 9.13
N HIS A 101 30.65 -2.83 7.79
CA HIS A 101 30.78 -1.69 6.87
C HIS A 101 29.52 -1.43 6.02
N GLU A 102 28.56 -2.33 5.99
CA GLU A 102 27.40 -2.29 5.09
C GLU A 102 26.19 -3.03 5.67
N ILE A 103 25.03 -2.83 5.05
CA ILE A 103 23.85 -3.66 5.23
C ILE A 103 23.63 -4.41 3.92
N ALA A 104 23.67 -5.73 3.93
CA ALA A 104 23.35 -6.52 2.75
C ALA A 104 21.86 -6.89 2.78
N VAL A 105 21.11 -6.46 1.77
CA VAL A 105 19.71 -6.80 1.60
C VAL A 105 19.61 -7.90 0.55
N THR A 106 18.99 -9.02 0.92
CA THR A 106 18.67 -10.09 -0.02
C THR A 106 17.30 -9.86 -0.63
N THR A 107 17.11 -10.32 -1.85
CA THR A 107 15.87 -10.15 -2.63
C THR A 107 15.41 -11.49 -3.19
N THR A 108 14.11 -11.63 -3.45
CA THR A 108 13.55 -12.81 -4.14
C THR A 108 13.42 -12.60 -5.66
N SER A 109 13.74 -11.39 -6.15
CA SER A 109 13.56 -11.00 -7.54
C SER A 109 14.67 -11.53 -8.44
N ARG A 110 14.31 -12.51 -9.28
CA ARG A 110 15.21 -13.15 -10.26
C ARG A 110 15.49 -12.27 -11.49
N ASP A 111 16.64 -12.52 -12.14
CA ASP A 111 17.07 -11.85 -13.39
C ASP A 111 17.15 -10.32 -13.25
N ARG A 112 17.51 -9.89 -12.04
CA ARG A 112 17.67 -8.48 -11.69
C ARG A 112 19.12 -8.06 -11.52
N MET A 113 20.10 -8.93 -11.72
CA MET A 113 21.51 -8.57 -11.53
C MET A 113 21.92 -7.37 -12.40
N GLY A 114 22.69 -6.44 -11.85
CA GLY A 114 23.16 -5.24 -12.53
C GLY A 114 22.13 -4.13 -12.68
N TYR A 115 20.97 -4.23 -12.02
CA TYR A 115 19.98 -3.17 -11.98
C TYR A 115 20.28 -2.21 -10.83
N ARG A 116 20.02 -0.93 -11.08
CA ARG A 116 20.16 0.16 -10.13
C ARG A 116 18.93 0.24 -9.23
N LEU A 117 19.15 0.50 -7.97
CA LEU A 117 18.10 0.69 -6.97
C LEU A 117 18.59 1.60 -5.85
N TYR A 118 17.70 1.96 -4.94
CA TYR A 118 17.97 2.87 -3.86
C TYR A 118 17.62 2.24 -2.52
N CYS A 119 18.58 2.25 -1.60
CA CYS A 119 18.39 1.83 -0.22
C CYS A 119 17.73 2.98 0.56
N ARG A 120 16.59 2.70 1.19
CA ARG A 120 15.82 3.64 2.01
C ARG A 120 15.93 3.23 3.46
N TYR A 121 16.25 4.18 4.33
CA TYR A 121 16.62 3.93 5.73
C TYR A 121 15.56 4.50 6.64
N VAL A 122 15.14 3.75 7.65
CA VAL A 122 14.08 4.17 8.56
C VAL A 122 14.56 4.05 9.99
N ASP A 123 14.31 5.09 10.79
CA ASP A 123 14.71 5.15 12.20
C ASP A 123 13.72 4.43 13.13
N GLU A 124 13.93 4.57 14.44
CA GLU A 124 13.06 3.98 15.47
C GLU A 124 11.67 4.60 15.56
N ASN A 125 11.46 5.76 14.95
CA ASN A 125 10.19 6.48 14.89
C ASN A 125 9.48 6.27 13.56
N ASP A 126 9.90 5.30 12.76
CA ASP A 126 9.40 5.04 11.41
C ASP A 126 9.55 6.24 10.45
N MET A 127 10.57 7.09 10.68
CA MET A 127 10.92 8.22 9.81
C MET A 127 12.09 7.89 8.89
N GLU A 128 12.03 8.40 7.66
CA GLU A 128 13.09 8.19 6.67
C GLU A 128 14.35 9.00 7.00
N ILE A 129 15.51 8.33 6.96
CA ILE A 129 16.82 8.91 7.33
C ILE A 129 17.58 9.36 6.08
N GLY A 130 17.50 10.66 5.81
CA GLY A 130 18.23 11.33 4.73
C GLY A 130 17.96 10.75 3.35
N GLU A 131 18.78 11.12 2.37
CA GLU A 131 18.55 10.74 0.97
C GLU A 131 18.75 9.24 0.71
N PRO A 132 17.91 8.57 -0.10
CA PRO A 132 18.13 7.18 -0.49
C PRO A 132 19.53 6.97 -1.08
N PHE A 133 20.17 5.86 -0.72
CA PHE A 133 21.52 5.53 -1.21
C PHE A 133 21.43 4.70 -2.48
N GLU A 134 22.01 5.20 -3.58
CA GLU A 134 22.10 4.44 -4.84
C GLU A 134 22.96 3.19 -4.66
N SER A 135 22.44 2.05 -5.08
CA SER A 135 23.10 0.76 -5.07
C SER A 135 22.67 -0.07 -6.28
N PHE A 136 23.21 -1.28 -6.38
CA PHE A 136 22.96 -2.21 -7.46
C PHE A 136 22.69 -3.61 -6.92
N THR A 137 21.88 -4.37 -7.63
CA THR A 137 21.74 -5.82 -7.45
C THR A 137 23.00 -6.52 -7.95
N TYR A 138 24.02 -6.59 -7.10
CA TYR A 138 25.25 -7.30 -7.40
C TYR A 138 25.92 -7.81 -6.11
N PRO A 139 26.20 -9.12 -5.99
CA PRO A 139 25.89 -10.21 -6.94
C PRO A 139 24.38 -10.52 -7.03
N GLU A 140 23.97 -11.52 -7.83
CA GLU A 140 22.55 -11.87 -7.98
C GLU A 140 21.84 -12.04 -6.61
N TYR A 141 20.63 -11.50 -6.51
CA TYR A 141 19.80 -11.44 -5.31
C TYR A 141 20.30 -10.57 -4.15
N ILE A 142 21.47 -9.95 -4.26
CA ILE A 142 22.08 -9.18 -3.15
C ILE A 142 22.19 -7.70 -3.52
N VAL A 143 21.88 -6.85 -2.56
CA VAL A 143 22.07 -5.40 -2.64
C VAL A 143 22.89 -4.95 -1.44
N ALA A 144 24.02 -4.27 -1.69
CA ALA A 144 24.84 -3.69 -0.64
C ALA A 144 24.42 -2.24 -0.37
N CYS A 145 23.95 -1.96 0.84
CA CYS A 145 23.53 -0.63 1.28
C CYS A 145 24.53 -0.03 2.26
N LYS A 146 24.86 1.26 2.10
CA LYS A 146 25.70 1.97 3.05
C LYS A 146 25.03 2.05 4.43
N LYS A 147 25.78 1.91 5.52
CA LYS A 147 25.21 2.10 6.86
C LYS A 147 24.87 3.57 7.10
N LYS A 148 23.72 3.82 7.73
CA LYS A 148 23.37 5.14 8.27
C LYS A 148 23.09 5.03 9.76
N LEU A 149 23.65 5.95 10.53
CA LEU A 149 23.43 6.03 11.97
C LEU A 149 21.92 6.16 12.26
N GLY A 150 21.43 5.38 13.23
CA GLY A 150 20.02 5.39 13.62
C GLY A 150 19.10 4.49 12.79
N THR A 151 19.60 3.79 11.77
CA THR A 151 18.78 2.86 10.96
C THR A 151 18.25 1.71 11.83
N ARG A 152 16.92 1.53 11.83
CA ARG A 152 16.22 0.39 12.43
C ARG A 152 15.57 -0.52 11.40
N LYS A 153 15.13 0.03 10.27
CA LYS A 153 14.59 -0.73 9.14
C LYS A 153 15.21 -0.22 7.84
N ILE A 154 15.27 -1.10 6.85
CA ILE A 154 15.76 -0.77 5.52
C ILE A 154 14.79 -1.33 4.47
N GLY A 155 14.49 -0.51 3.47
CA GLY A 155 13.76 -0.89 2.28
C GLY A 155 14.62 -0.70 1.04
N LEU A 156 14.28 -1.39 -0.04
CA LEU A 156 14.76 -1.05 -1.39
C LEU A 156 13.63 -0.27 -2.09
N ASN A 157 13.91 0.35 -3.25
CA ASN A 157 12.94 1.04 -4.12
C ASN A 157 11.47 0.71 -3.86
N PRO A 158 10.55 1.70 -3.90
CA PRO A 158 9.12 1.41 -3.88
C PRO A 158 8.80 0.30 -4.88
N ARG A 159 8.23 -0.79 -4.37
CA ARG A 159 7.82 -1.93 -5.17
C ARG A 159 6.79 -1.52 -6.21
N TYR A 160 5.93 -0.56 -5.86
CA TYR A 160 4.88 0.00 -6.70
C TYR A 160 5.05 1.51 -6.84
N GLU A 161 4.84 2.04 -8.04
CA GLU A 161 4.71 3.49 -8.25
C GLU A 161 3.35 3.99 -7.78
N LEU A 162 2.30 3.21 -8.03
CA LEU A 162 0.93 3.50 -7.60
C LEU A 162 0.26 2.24 -7.05
N SER A 163 -0.22 2.34 -5.82
CA SER A 163 -1.04 1.31 -5.16
C SER A 163 -2.34 1.91 -4.62
N MET A 164 -3.22 1.05 -4.10
CA MET A 164 -4.47 1.49 -3.48
C MET A 164 -4.73 0.78 -2.15
N CYS A 165 -4.96 1.56 -1.11
CA CYS A 165 -5.60 1.17 0.14
C CYS A 165 -7.12 1.23 -0.03
N VAL A 166 -7.75 0.06 -0.03
CA VAL A 166 -9.21 -0.07 -0.11
C VAL A 166 -9.78 -0.02 1.30
N ALA A 167 -10.84 0.77 1.49
CA ALA A 167 -11.56 0.83 2.76
C ALA A 167 -12.03 -0.57 3.21
N THR A 168 -12.08 -0.79 4.52
CA THR A 168 -12.41 -2.09 5.12
C THR A 168 -13.70 -2.69 4.57
N ILE A 169 -13.64 -3.95 4.12
CA ILE A 169 -14.84 -4.71 3.75
C ILE A 169 -15.60 -5.19 4.99
N HIS A 170 -16.89 -4.82 5.05
CA HIS A 170 -17.85 -5.21 6.09
C HIS A 170 -19.30 -5.08 5.58
N GLY A 171 -20.28 -5.47 6.41
CA GLY A 171 -21.71 -5.35 6.10
C GLY A 171 -22.25 -6.46 5.17
N SER A 172 -23.57 -6.49 5.00
CA SER A 172 -24.29 -7.60 4.35
C SER A 172 -24.56 -7.44 2.87
N GLU A 173 -24.40 -6.25 2.28
CA GLU A 173 -24.57 -6.07 0.83
C GLU A 173 -23.56 -6.96 0.08
N PRO A 174 -23.98 -7.72 -0.95
CA PRO A 174 -23.07 -8.47 -1.81
C PRO A 174 -22.02 -7.55 -2.45
N LYS A 175 -20.75 -7.96 -2.47
CA LYS A 175 -19.64 -7.08 -2.90
C LYS A 175 -18.95 -7.55 -4.15
N TRP A 176 -19.09 -8.82 -4.54
CA TRP A 176 -18.33 -9.43 -5.62
C TRP A 176 -18.25 -8.58 -6.89
N LEU A 177 -19.38 -8.06 -7.39
CA LEU A 177 -19.41 -7.28 -8.63
C LEU A 177 -18.79 -5.90 -8.45
N LEU A 178 -19.14 -5.21 -7.35
CA LEU A 178 -18.59 -3.90 -7.02
C LEU A 178 -17.07 -3.95 -6.82
N PHE A 179 -16.59 -5.03 -6.21
CA PHE A 179 -15.17 -5.31 -5.97
C PHE A 179 -14.41 -5.58 -7.27
N ILE A 180 -14.94 -6.44 -8.15
CA ILE A 180 -14.31 -6.68 -9.46
C ILE A 180 -14.24 -5.37 -10.25
N GLU A 181 -15.34 -4.62 -10.32
CA GLU A 181 -15.35 -3.35 -11.07
C GLU A 181 -14.37 -2.34 -10.48
N MET A 182 -14.24 -2.24 -9.16
CA MET A 182 -13.28 -1.35 -8.50
C MET A 182 -11.85 -1.72 -8.85
N ILE A 183 -11.48 -2.99 -8.70
CA ILE A 183 -10.11 -3.46 -8.98
C ILE A 183 -9.78 -3.22 -10.46
N GLU A 184 -10.66 -3.64 -11.37
CA GLU A 184 -10.40 -3.52 -12.80
C GLU A 184 -10.41 -2.06 -13.29
N HIS A 185 -11.22 -1.18 -12.68
CA HIS A 185 -11.15 0.26 -12.93
C HIS A 185 -9.77 0.82 -12.57
N TYR A 186 -9.31 0.58 -11.34
CA TYR A 186 -8.04 1.14 -10.88
C TYR A 186 -6.82 0.52 -11.58
N LYS A 187 -6.90 -0.73 -12.01
CA LYS A 187 -5.89 -1.33 -12.91
C LYS A 187 -5.80 -0.62 -14.25
N LEU A 188 -6.94 -0.21 -14.83
CA LEU A 188 -6.93 0.63 -16.03
C LEU A 188 -6.33 2.01 -15.78
N GLN A 189 -6.38 2.51 -14.54
CA GLN A 189 -5.75 3.76 -14.11
C GLN A 189 -4.28 3.60 -13.69
N GLY A 190 -3.68 2.41 -13.85
CA GLY A 190 -2.27 2.16 -13.58
C GLY A 190 -1.96 1.72 -12.15
N VAL A 191 -2.95 1.41 -11.31
CA VAL A 191 -2.72 0.81 -9.99
C VAL A 191 -2.11 -0.58 -10.15
N GLN A 192 -1.00 -0.80 -9.48
CA GLN A 192 -0.19 -2.02 -9.59
C GLN A 192 -0.46 -3.02 -8.46
N HIS A 193 -0.98 -2.54 -7.32
CA HIS A 193 -1.23 -3.37 -6.16
C HIS A 193 -2.33 -2.80 -5.26
N PHE A 194 -3.04 -3.69 -4.58
CA PHE A 194 -4.14 -3.34 -3.70
C PHE A 194 -3.91 -3.91 -2.30
N TYR A 195 -4.15 -3.07 -1.29
CA TYR A 195 -4.16 -3.44 0.11
C TYR A 195 -5.61 -3.42 0.60
N LEU A 196 -6.04 -4.51 1.23
CA LEU A 196 -7.42 -4.66 1.68
C LEU A 196 -7.48 -5.15 3.13
N HIS A 197 -8.38 -4.54 3.89
CA HIS A 197 -8.70 -5.01 5.23
C HIS A 197 -10.08 -5.65 5.23
N ILE A 198 -10.20 -6.82 5.86
CA ILE A 198 -11.46 -7.56 5.97
C ILE A 198 -11.84 -7.67 7.44
N HIS A 199 -12.98 -7.10 7.81
CA HIS A 199 -13.60 -7.36 9.12
C HIS A 199 -14.56 -8.54 9.03
N ASN A 200 -15.49 -8.53 8.07
CA ASN A 200 -16.37 -9.65 7.77
C ASN A 200 -16.79 -9.60 6.31
N THR A 201 -16.89 -10.77 5.67
CA THR A 201 -17.27 -10.89 4.26
C THR A 201 -17.88 -12.28 4.02
N SER A 202 -18.74 -12.40 3.01
CA SER A 202 -19.36 -13.69 2.68
C SER A 202 -18.35 -14.64 2.04
N THR A 203 -18.59 -15.95 2.15
CA THR A 203 -17.79 -16.97 1.43
C THR A 203 -17.86 -16.77 -0.09
N TYR A 204 -18.97 -16.22 -0.59
CA TYR A 204 -19.15 -15.94 -2.01
C TYR A 204 -18.27 -14.77 -2.49
N ASP A 205 -18.19 -13.69 -1.71
CA ASP A 205 -17.31 -12.55 -2.00
C ASP A 205 -15.83 -12.96 -1.85
N LEU A 206 -15.51 -13.85 -0.90
CA LEU A 206 -14.15 -14.38 -0.72
C LEU A 206 -13.63 -15.12 -1.96
N LYS A 207 -14.49 -15.72 -2.78
CA LYS A 207 -14.04 -16.41 -4.01
C LYS A 207 -13.23 -15.47 -4.90
N VAL A 208 -13.74 -14.26 -5.17
CA VAL A 208 -13.04 -13.31 -6.03
C VAL A 208 -11.88 -12.59 -5.33
N ILE A 209 -12.01 -12.31 -4.03
CA ILE A 209 -10.91 -11.75 -3.23
C ILE A 209 -9.71 -12.70 -3.27
N ASN A 210 -9.93 -13.99 -3.00
CA ASN A 210 -8.87 -15.00 -3.02
C ASN A 210 -8.25 -15.18 -4.41
N ASP A 211 -9.03 -14.98 -5.48
CA ASP A 211 -8.49 -15.01 -6.83
C ASP A 211 -7.48 -13.89 -7.08
N TYR A 212 -7.77 -12.66 -6.64
CA TYR A 212 -6.83 -11.54 -6.74
C TYR A 212 -5.62 -11.67 -5.80
N ILE A 213 -5.77 -12.34 -4.64
CA ILE A 213 -4.63 -12.70 -3.78
C ILE A 213 -3.72 -13.69 -4.52
N ARG A 214 -4.32 -14.73 -5.11
CA ARG A 214 -3.60 -15.79 -5.83
C ARG A 214 -2.82 -15.23 -7.03
N THR A 215 -3.31 -14.19 -7.70
CA THR A 215 -2.59 -13.53 -8.80
C THR A 215 -1.56 -12.50 -8.34
N GLY A 216 -1.43 -12.25 -7.04
CA GLY A 216 -0.50 -11.29 -6.45
C GLY A 216 -0.91 -9.83 -6.65
N GLU A 217 -2.14 -9.58 -7.10
CA GLU A 217 -2.68 -8.24 -7.33
C GLU A 217 -3.15 -7.59 -6.01
N LEU A 218 -3.56 -8.42 -5.04
CA LEU A 218 -4.18 -8.00 -3.79
C LEU A 218 -3.49 -8.66 -2.59
N GLU A 219 -3.31 -7.90 -1.52
CA GLU A 219 -2.90 -8.43 -0.21
C GLU A 219 -3.95 -8.08 0.85
N VAL A 220 -4.15 -8.97 1.84
CA VAL A 220 -5.25 -8.87 2.81
C VAL A 220 -4.76 -8.94 4.25
N HIS A 221 -5.18 -7.97 5.06
CA HIS A 221 -5.13 -8.03 6.52
C HIS A 221 -6.54 -8.30 7.09
N TYR A 222 -6.67 -9.35 7.89
CA TYR A 222 -7.92 -9.63 8.61
C TYR A 222 -7.94 -8.83 9.91
N LEU A 223 -8.98 -8.01 10.09
CA LEU A 223 -9.21 -7.26 11.31
C LEU A 223 -9.90 -8.16 12.33
N ILE A 224 -9.09 -8.80 13.18
CA ILE A 224 -9.54 -9.70 14.25
C ILE A 224 -9.64 -8.89 15.54
N GLU A 225 -10.80 -8.87 16.19
CA GLU A 225 -10.92 -8.25 17.51
C GLU A 225 -11.90 -8.97 18.44
N ARG A 226 -11.70 -8.76 19.75
CA ARG A 226 -12.54 -9.30 20.83
C ARG A 226 -13.62 -8.32 21.31
N ASP A 227 -13.47 -7.03 20.99
CA ASP A 227 -14.37 -5.95 21.42
C ASP A 227 -15.26 -5.48 20.27
N TYR A 228 -16.51 -5.13 20.58
CA TYR A 228 -17.46 -4.59 19.60
C TYR A 228 -17.09 -3.15 19.23
N ARG A 229 -16.95 -2.87 17.93
CA ARG A 229 -16.78 -1.51 17.38
C ARG A 229 -17.82 -1.24 16.28
N ILE A 230 -18.27 0.01 16.21
CA ILE A 230 -19.09 0.50 15.09
C ILE A 230 -18.26 0.63 13.81
N ASP A 231 -18.89 0.42 12.66
CA ASP A 231 -18.26 0.35 11.32
C ASP A 231 -17.24 1.45 11.02
N LYS A 232 -17.54 2.71 11.36
CA LYS A 232 -16.63 3.84 11.14
C LYS A 232 -15.27 3.66 11.84
N HIS A 233 -15.22 3.00 12.99
CA HIS A 233 -13.97 2.80 13.73
C HIS A 233 -13.07 1.76 13.05
N TRP A 234 -13.63 0.81 12.30
CA TRP A 234 -12.84 -0.14 11.50
C TRP A 234 -12.13 0.55 10.34
N HIS A 235 -12.79 1.53 9.73
CA HIS A 235 -12.17 2.35 8.68
C HIS A 235 -10.95 3.13 9.23
N MET A 236 -11.02 3.64 10.46
CA MET A 236 -9.90 4.33 11.09
C MET A 236 -8.69 3.41 11.30
N VAL A 237 -8.91 2.15 11.71
CA VAL A 237 -7.83 1.17 11.88
C VAL A 237 -7.19 0.82 10.54
N ASN A 238 -8.00 0.56 9.52
CA ASN A 238 -7.53 0.31 8.16
C ASN A 238 -6.70 1.47 7.61
N VAL A 239 -7.16 2.70 7.78
CA VAL A 239 -6.43 3.90 7.32
C VAL A 239 -5.06 4.01 8.00
N ALA A 240 -5.00 3.85 9.32
CA ALA A 240 -3.75 3.92 10.07
C ALA A 240 -2.77 2.79 9.69
N ASP A 241 -3.27 1.55 9.61
CA ASP A 241 -2.45 0.39 9.24
C ASP A 241 -1.96 0.49 7.79
N CYS A 242 -2.84 0.82 6.85
CA CYS A 242 -2.50 0.87 5.43
C CYS A 242 -1.55 2.03 5.08
N LEU A 243 -1.62 3.15 5.81
CA LEU A 243 -0.63 4.22 5.71
C LEU A 243 0.79 3.71 6.01
N ILE A 244 0.93 2.89 7.05
CA ILE A 244 2.22 2.32 7.44
C ILE A 244 2.61 1.19 6.48
N TRP A 245 1.65 0.31 6.13
CA TRP A 245 1.88 -0.85 5.28
C TRP A 245 2.31 -0.47 3.87
N SER A 246 1.69 0.56 3.28
CA SER A 246 2.08 1.07 1.96
C SER A 246 3.34 1.93 1.98
N ARG A 247 3.84 2.33 3.16
CA ARG A 247 5.07 3.12 3.31
C ARG A 247 6.27 2.30 2.85
N LEU A 248 7.10 2.90 2.01
CA LEU A 248 8.27 2.28 1.35
C LEU A 248 7.93 1.19 0.33
N GLU A 249 6.75 0.58 0.36
CA GLU A 249 6.28 -0.34 -0.68
C GLU A 249 5.73 0.41 -1.89
N SER A 250 5.13 1.58 -1.69
CA SER A 250 4.49 2.37 -2.74
C SER A 250 5.02 3.81 -2.76
N LYS A 251 5.22 4.37 -3.95
CA LYS A 251 5.53 5.81 -4.09
C LYS A 251 4.29 6.66 -3.85
N TRP A 252 3.19 6.32 -4.53
CA TRP A 252 1.89 6.92 -4.32
C TRP A 252 0.87 5.86 -3.91
N THR A 253 0.00 6.19 -2.96
CA THR A 253 -1.04 5.31 -2.45
C THR A 253 -2.39 6.03 -2.52
N ILE A 254 -3.34 5.46 -3.25
CA ILE A 254 -4.73 5.90 -3.27
C ILE A 254 -5.43 5.39 -2.01
N PHE A 255 -6.14 6.26 -1.29
CA PHE A 255 -7.08 5.84 -0.25
C PHE A 255 -8.50 6.04 -0.76
N GLY A 256 -9.25 4.96 -0.94
CA GLY A 256 -10.59 5.01 -1.52
C GLY A 256 -11.54 3.94 -0.99
N ASP A 257 -12.83 4.20 -1.09
CA ASP A 257 -13.89 3.27 -0.75
C ASP A 257 -14.20 2.34 -1.94
N LEU A 258 -14.81 1.20 -1.62
CA LEU A 258 -15.22 0.19 -2.62
C LEU A 258 -16.18 0.75 -3.69
N ASP A 259 -17.00 1.72 -3.30
CA ASP A 259 -18.04 2.34 -4.11
C ASP A 259 -17.60 3.65 -4.81
N GLU A 260 -16.29 3.88 -4.91
CA GLU A 260 -15.72 5.08 -5.52
C GLU A 260 -14.88 4.76 -6.77
N ARG A 261 -14.97 5.63 -7.78
CA ARG A 261 -14.11 5.61 -8.97
C ARG A 261 -13.47 6.98 -9.15
N ILE A 262 -12.16 7.09 -8.95
CA ILE A 262 -11.43 8.32 -9.30
C ILE A 262 -11.25 8.35 -10.81
N LEU A 263 -11.72 9.41 -11.44
CA LEU A 263 -11.56 9.65 -12.87
C LEU A 263 -10.64 10.84 -13.09
N MET A 264 -9.77 10.70 -14.09
CA MET A 264 -9.15 11.84 -14.76
C MET A 264 -10.16 12.39 -15.76
N THR A 265 -10.51 13.68 -15.66
CA THR A 265 -11.59 14.29 -16.43
C THR A 265 -11.05 14.91 -17.73
N ASN A 266 -10.46 16.11 -17.69
CA ASN A 266 -9.81 16.68 -18.89
C ASN A 266 -8.38 16.16 -19.10
N TYR A 267 -7.78 15.56 -18.07
CA TYR A 267 -6.49 14.88 -18.22
C TYR A 267 -6.70 13.53 -18.90
N THR A 268 -6.02 13.31 -20.02
CA THR A 268 -6.33 12.22 -20.97
C THR A 268 -5.64 10.90 -20.64
N GLU A 269 -4.60 10.93 -19.80
CA GLU A 269 -3.83 9.75 -19.41
C GLU A 269 -4.33 9.16 -18.07
N SER A 270 -3.62 8.16 -17.55
CA SER A 270 -4.01 7.46 -16.33
C SER A 270 -3.69 8.22 -15.03
N ILE A 271 -4.26 7.79 -13.90
CA ILE A 271 -3.87 8.32 -12.58
C ILE A 271 -2.36 8.15 -12.34
N LEU A 272 -1.78 7.00 -12.75
CA LEU A 272 -0.34 6.76 -12.63
C LEU A 272 0.48 7.81 -13.40
N ASP A 273 0.04 8.19 -14.59
CA ASP A 273 0.74 9.20 -15.39
C ASP A 273 0.62 10.59 -14.76
N TYR A 274 -0.57 10.92 -14.22
CA TYR A 274 -0.79 12.17 -13.50
C TYR A 274 0.14 12.31 -12.28
N VAL A 275 0.24 11.27 -11.43
CA VAL A 275 1.11 11.34 -10.24
C VAL A 275 2.61 11.34 -10.58
N ARG A 276 3.00 10.90 -11.78
CA ARG A 276 4.38 11.02 -12.29
C ARG A 276 4.72 12.45 -12.71
N GLU A 277 3.74 13.25 -13.09
CA GLU A 277 3.91 14.65 -13.46
C GLU A 277 4.08 15.58 -12.25
N VAL A 278 3.72 15.11 -11.04
CA VAL A 278 3.95 15.83 -9.79
C VAL A 278 5.46 15.86 -9.49
N LYS A 279 6.12 16.96 -9.88
CA LYS A 279 7.57 17.18 -9.67
C LYS A 279 7.90 17.94 -8.38
N ASP A 280 6.93 18.63 -7.81
CA ASP A 280 7.14 19.38 -6.57
C ASP A 280 7.20 18.42 -5.37
N GLU A 281 8.41 18.20 -4.87
CA GLU A 281 8.67 17.33 -3.71
C GLU A 281 8.13 17.89 -2.38
N SER A 282 7.54 19.09 -2.35
CA SER A 282 6.74 19.55 -1.21
C SER A 282 5.32 19.01 -1.21
N ILE A 283 4.81 18.45 -2.32
CA ILE A 283 3.49 17.85 -2.37
C ILE A 283 3.56 16.43 -1.78
N GLY A 284 2.75 16.18 -0.75
CA GLY A 284 2.62 14.88 -0.11
C GLY A 284 1.22 14.28 -0.21
N SER A 285 0.22 15.05 -0.67
CA SER A 285 -1.17 14.58 -0.85
C SER A 285 -1.84 15.33 -1.99
N LEU A 286 -2.61 14.60 -2.79
CA LEU A 286 -3.51 15.12 -3.83
C LEU A 286 -4.94 14.77 -3.43
N GLN A 287 -5.79 15.77 -3.25
CA GLN A 287 -7.15 15.58 -2.77
C GLN A 287 -8.18 15.78 -3.88
N PHE A 288 -9.03 14.78 -4.08
CA PHE A 288 -10.05 14.75 -5.13
C PHE A 288 -11.43 15.01 -4.55
N ARG A 289 -12.21 15.85 -5.24
CA ARG A 289 -13.60 16.13 -4.87
C ARG A 289 -14.51 15.03 -5.39
N GLN A 290 -15.64 14.85 -4.72
CA GLN A 290 -16.62 13.82 -5.07
C GLN A 290 -17.84 14.39 -5.77
N GLN A 291 -18.42 13.56 -6.63
CA GLN A 291 -19.75 13.68 -7.16
C GLN A 291 -20.51 12.40 -6.78
N TRP A 292 -21.66 12.55 -6.13
CA TRP A 292 -22.46 11.40 -5.72
C TRP A 292 -23.28 10.89 -6.91
N ILE A 293 -23.25 9.58 -7.12
CA ILE A 293 -24.13 8.85 -8.03
C ILE A 293 -25.10 8.07 -7.16
N LEU A 294 -26.40 8.33 -7.36
CA LEU A 294 -27.45 7.83 -6.49
C LEU A 294 -27.84 6.41 -6.92
N LYS A 295 -27.37 5.41 -6.19
CA LYS A 295 -27.88 4.03 -6.32
C LYS A 295 -29.25 3.93 -5.65
N THR A 296 -30.12 3.14 -6.27
CA THR A 296 -31.49 2.89 -5.80
C THR A 296 -31.72 1.46 -5.34
N GLU A 297 -30.74 0.57 -5.58
CA GLU A 297 -30.81 -0.84 -5.25
C GLU A 297 -29.46 -1.38 -4.77
N LEU A 298 -29.54 -2.47 -3.99
CA LEU A 298 -28.39 -3.28 -3.58
C LEU A 298 -27.80 -4.07 -4.76
N MET A 299 -26.51 -4.39 -4.66
CA MET A 299 -25.81 -5.24 -5.63
C MET A 299 -26.39 -6.67 -5.71
N PRO A 300 -26.29 -7.35 -6.88
CA PRO A 300 -26.82 -8.70 -7.05
C PRO A 300 -26.08 -9.73 -6.19
N GLU A 301 -26.80 -10.68 -5.61
CA GLU A 301 -26.23 -11.70 -4.71
C GLU A 301 -25.28 -12.68 -5.38
N LYS A 302 -25.56 -13.06 -6.64
CA LYS A 302 -24.81 -14.08 -7.39
C LYS A 302 -24.64 -13.69 -8.84
N TYR A 303 -23.53 -14.13 -9.42
CA TYR A 303 -23.27 -14.11 -10.85
C TYR A 303 -24.27 -15.00 -11.61
N GLN A 304 -24.86 -14.46 -12.68
CA GLN A 304 -25.85 -15.14 -13.54
C GLN A 304 -25.48 -15.08 -15.04
N GLY A 305 -24.32 -14.52 -15.39
CA GLY A 305 -23.86 -14.40 -16.77
C GLY A 305 -23.52 -12.98 -17.21
N ASP A 306 -22.90 -12.85 -18.37
CA ASP A 306 -22.42 -11.56 -18.92
C ASP A 306 -23.54 -10.52 -19.09
N LYS A 307 -24.77 -10.95 -19.38
CA LYS A 307 -25.93 -10.04 -19.49
C LYS A 307 -26.20 -9.34 -18.16
N GLN A 308 -26.14 -10.07 -17.04
CA GLN A 308 -26.30 -9.49 -15.71
C GLN A 308 -25.20 -8.47 -15.42
N ILE A 309 -23.95 -8.75 -15.80
CA ILE A 309 -22.83 -7.82 -15.58
C ILE A 309 -23.09 -6.48 -16.28
N ILE A 310 -23.53 -6.50 -17.54
CA ILE A 310 -23.86 -5.26 -18.28
C ILE A 310 -24.99 -4.49 -17.59
N GLU A 311 -25.98 -5.18 -17.03
CA GLU A 311 -27.15 -4.56 -16.38
C GLU A 311 -26.87 -4.05 -14.96
N TRP A 312 -25.88 -4.62 -14.26
CA TRP A 312 -25.68 -4.42 -12.82
C TRP A 312 -24.35 -3.78 -12.43
N MET A 313 -23.40 -3.67 -13.35
CA MET A 313 -22.18 -2.90 -13.11
C MET A 313 -22.54 -1.44 -12.74
N PRO A 314 -22.05 -0.90 -11.62
CA PRO A 314 -22.38 0.47 -11.21
C PRO A 314 -22.12 1.52 -12.28
N THR A 315 -21.04 1.35 -13.03
CA THR A 315 -20.66 2.24 -14.14
C THR A 315 -21.64 2.24 -15.32
N HIS A 316 -22.45 1.19 -15.48
CA HIS A 316 -23.51 1.08 -16.48
C HIS A 316 -24.91 1.42 -15.96
N ARG A 317 -25.17 1.16 -14.68
CA ARG A 317 -26.55 1.17 -14.17
C ARG A 317 -27.01 2.52 -13.65
N TRP A 318 -26.12 3.26 -12.98
CA TRP A 318 -26.50 4.49 -12.29
C TRP A 318 -25.76 5.69 -12.85
N HIS A 319 -26.55 6.66 -13.30
CA HIS A 319 -26.09 7.88 -13.97
C HIS A 319 -26.56 9.15 -13.25
N ASN A 320 -27.64 9.05 -12.48
CA ASN A 320 -28.23 10.19 -11.80
C ASN A 320 -27.30 10.68 -10.69
N SER A 321 -26.78 11.88 -10.86
CA SER A 321 -25.65 12.39 -10.09
C SER A 321 -25.89 13.80 -9.58
N THR A 322 -25.35 14.09 -8.40
CA THR A 322 -25.46 15.40 -7.75
C THR A 322 -24.53 16.42 -8.41
N GLY A 323 -24.62 17.68 -7.96
CA GLY A 323 -23.51 18.61 -8.10
C GLY A 323 -22.24 18.12 -7.39
N ILE A 324 -21.11 18.76 -7.67
CA ILE A 324 -19.81 18.37 -7.12
C ILE A 324 -19.70 18.89 -5.68
N GLY A 325 -19.39 18.00 -4.74
CA GLY A 325 -19.26 18.32 -3.31
C GLY A 325 -18.23 19.42 -3.07
N SER A 326 -18.45 20.28 -2.06
CA SER A 326 -17.52 21.36 -1.72
C SER A 326 -16.12 20.83 -1.35
N PRO A 327 -15.06 21.66 -1.43
CA PRO A 327 -13.74 21.28 -0.91
C PRO A 327 -13.81 20.71 0.52
N GLY A 328 -13.07 19.63 0.79
CA GLY A 328 -13.08 18.91 2.07
C GLY A 328 -14.29 18.01 2.33
N HIS A 329 -15.37 18.06 1.55
CA HIS A 329 -16.56 17.25 1.80
C HIS A 329 -16.44 15.83 1.23
N ALA A 330 -16.14 14.86 2.10
CA ALA A 330 -15.98 13.44 1.76
C ALA A 330 -15.06 13.22 0.53
N VAL A 331 -14.00 14.01 0.51
CA VAL A 331 -12.91 13.92 -0.46
C VAL A 331 -12.07 12.66 -0.21
N LYS A 332 -11.27 12.27 -1.20
CA LYS A 332 -10.29 11.19 -1.09
C LYS A 332 -8.93 11.63 -1.57
N CYS A 333 -7.89 10.96 -1.09
CA CYS A 333 -6.53 11.39 -1.28
C CYS A 333 -5.69 10.33 -1.98
N ILE A 334 -4.78 10.80 -2.83
CA ILE A 334 -3.63 10.04 -3.30
C ILE A 334 -2.41 10.64 -2.59
N ILE A 335 -1.71 9.84 -1.80
CA ILE A 335 -0.65 10.33 -0.91
C ILE A 335 0.70 9.72 -1.24
N ASP A 336 1.77 10.44 -0.92
CA ASP A 336 3.10 9.88 -0.74
C ASP A 336 3.24 9.48 0.73
N SER A 337 3.14 8.18 1.01
CA SER A 337 3.10 7.64 2.37
C SER A 337 4.39 7.85 3.16
N SER A 338 5.52 8.18 2.49
CA SER A 338 6.78 8.52 3.18
C SER A 338 6.77 9.96 3.73
N LYS A 339 5.83 10.81 3.26
CA LYS A 339 5.67 12.19 3.72
C LYS A 339 4.58 12.34 4.78
N VAL A 340 3.68 11.36 4.91
CA VAL A 340 2.50 11.42 5.79
C VAL A 340 2.73 10.66 7.10
N PHE A 341 2.62 11.37 8.22
CA PHE A 341 2.72 10.79 9.56
C PHE A 341 1.37 10.24 10.03
N ASN A 342 0.31 11.02 9.85
CA ASN A 342 -1.03 10.69 10.32
C ASN A 342 -2.08 11.16 9.32
N MET A 343 -3.11 10.34 9.09
CA MET A 343 -4.20 10.66 8.19
C MET A 343 -5.56 10.25 8.76
N PHE A 344 -6.59 10.94 8.31
CA PHE A 344 -7.99 10.60 8.54
C PHE A 344 -8.59 10.01 7.25
N ILE A 345 -9.84 9.54 7.32
CA ILE A 345 -10.53 8.88 6.20
C ILE A 345 -10.55 9.71 4.91
N HIS A 346 -10.54 11.04 5.02
CA HIS A 346 -10.71 11.95 3.89
C HIS A 346 -9.52 12.88 3.65
N ASN A 347 -8.58 13.02 4.59
CA ASN A 347 -7.53 14.03 4.49
C ASN A 347 -6.30 13.65 5.33
N VAL A 348 -5.15 14.20 4.94
CA VAL A 348 -3.96 14.15 5.81
C VAL A 348 -4.19 15.01 7.04
N ILE A 349 -3.84 14.49 8.23
CA ILE A 349 -3.89 15.22 9.49
C ILE A 349 -2.54 15.86 9.78
N GLN A 350 -1.47 15.12 9.53
CA GLN A 350 -0.11 15.57 9.81
C GLN A 350 0.89 14.93 8.85
N PHE A 351 1.76 15.78 8.30
CA PHE A 351 2.95 15.35 7.56
C PHE A 351 4.16 15.24 8.49
N PHE A 352 5.15 14.44 8.09
CA PHE A 352 6.46 14.41 8.74
C PHE A 352 7.17 15.77 8.63
N PRO A 353 8.06 16.10 9.58
CA PRO A 353 8.86 17.32 9.48
C PRO A 353 9.78 17.27 8.25
N LYS A 354 9.90 18.41 7.56
CA LYS A 354 10.84 18.62 6.46
C LYS A 354 11.91 19.61 6.92
N GLN A 355 13.19 19.36 6.65
CA GLN A 355 14.29 20.22 7.12
C GLN A 355 14.13 21.68 6.68
N ASN A 356 13.62 21.92 5.46
CA ASN A 356 13.32 23.24 4.91
C ASN A 356 11.91 23.26 4.31
N GLY A 357 10.98 23.95 4.98
CA GLY A 357 9.58 24.08 4.55
C GLY A 357 8.65 23.04 5.17
N SER A 358 7.53 22.77 4.52
CA SER A 358 6.53 21.79 4.95
C SER A 358 6.04 20.99 3.75
N TYR A 359 5.61 19.76 3.99
CA TYR A 359 4.79 19.06 3.00
C TYR A 359 3.36 19.60 3.00
N GLY A 360 2.72 19.56 1.85
CA GLY A 360 1.38 20.09 1.64
C GLY A 360 0.44 19.11 0.95
N GLU A 361 -0.85 19.38 1.13
CA GLU A 361 -1.94 18.78 0.38
C GLU A 361 -2.42 19.75 -0.71
N VAL A 362 -2.63 19.24 -1.91
CA VAL A 362 -3.11 20.01 -3.06
C VAL A 362 -4.49 19.50 -3.46
N GLY A 363 -5.48 20.40 -3.49
CA GLY A 363 -6.80 20.09 -4.00
C GLY A 363 -6.80 20.01 -5.53
N ILE A 364 -7.14 18.86 -6.08
CA ILE A 364 -7.31 18.65 -7.51
C ILE A 364 -8.62 19.28 -7.97
N LYS A 365 -8.54 20.03 -9.06
CA LYS A 365 -9.72 20.64 -9.68
C LYS A 365 -10.59 19.55 -10.30
N PRO A 366 -11.94 19.62 -10.19
CA PRO A 366 -12.82 18.65 -10.82
C PRO A 366 -12.65 18.50 -12.34
N GLU A 367 -12.15 19.55 -13.01
CA GLU A 367 -11.80 19.55 -14.42
C GLU A 367 -10.52 18.75 -14.73
N GLU A 368 -9.71 18.43 -13.72
CA GLU A 368 -8.54 17.56 -13.85
C GLU A 368 -8.86 16.14 -13.34
N GLY A 369 -9.50 16.02 -12.17
CA GLY A 369 -9.92 14.74 -11.64
C GLY A 369 -11.06 14.83 -10.63
N LEU A 370 -11.91 13.80 -10.62
CA LEU A 370 -13.16 13.75 -9.86
C LEU A 370 -13.47 12.33 -9.40
N ILE A 371 -13.96 12.18 -8.17
CA ILE A 371 -14.48 10.90 -7.66
C ILE A 371 -15.95 10.76 -8.06
N ARG A 372 -16.29 9.66 -8.71
CA ARG A 372 -17.67 9.17 -8.84
C ARG A 372 -17.97 8.26 -7.65
N HIS A 373 -18.81 8.71 -6.72
CA HIS A 373 -19.17 7.97 -5.50
C HIS A 373 -20.57 7.35 -5.64
N TYR A 374 -20.64 6.05 -5.86
CA TYR A 374 -21.88 5.30 -6.06
C TYR A 374 -22.51 4.89 -4.74
N ARG A 375 -23.47 5.68 -4.22
CA ARG A 375 -24.04 5.43 -2.90
C ARG A 375 -25.51 5.05 -2.95
N ASP A 376 -25.85 3.94 -2.28
CA ASP A 376 -27.22 3.52 -2.06
C ASP A 376 -27.91 4.40 -1.02
N GLN A 377 -29.06 4.94 -1.42
CA GLN A 377 -29.88 5.88 -0.66
C GLN A 377 -30.52 5.24 0.59
N SER A 378 -30.82 3.94 0.50
CA SER A 378 -31.51 3.13 1.50
C SER A 378 -30.56 2.33 2.39
N LEU A 379 -29.28 2.23 2.03
CA LEU A 379 -28.29 1.49 2.81
C LEU A 379 -28.02 2.20 4.15
N GLY A 380 -28.44 1.55 5.23
CA GLY A 380 -28.31 2.07 6.59
C GLY A 380 -29.14 3.35 6.79
N ASN A 381 -28.51 4.41 7.29
CA ASN A 381 -29.15 5.72 7.49
C ASN A 381 -28.50 6.83 6.65
N TRP A 382 -27.78 6.46 5.58
CA TRP A 382 -27.03 7.43 4.78
C TRP A 382 -27.97 8.45 4.11
N GLY A 383 -29.00 8.01 3.38
CA GLY A 383 -29.91 8.91 2.66
C GLY A 383 -30.66 9.86 3.60
N VAL A 384 -31.08 9.37 4.77
CA VAL A 384 -31.75 10.20 5.80
C VAL A 384 -30.82 11.31 6.31
N LYS A 385 -29.53 11.02 6.48
CA LYS A 385 -28.55 11.97 7.02
C LYS A 385 -28.02 12.95 5.98
N TRP A 386 -27.70 12.46 4.79
CA TRP A 386 -26.82 13.18 3.87
C TRP A 386 -27.51 13.68 2.60
N LEU A 387 -28.65 13.10 2.21
CA LEU A 387 -29.24 13.41 0.89
C LEU A 387 -29.58 14.90 0.73
N LYS A 388 -30.18 15.51 1.77
CA LYS A 388 -30.49 16.94 1.79
C LYS A 388 -29.24 17.81 1.64
N GLU A 389 -28.12 17.42 2.25
CA GLU A 389 -26.85 18.14 2.11
C GLU A 389 -26.27 17.97 0.71
N THR A 390 -26.28 16.75 0.16
CA THR A 390 -25.75 16.49 -1.19
C THR A 390 -26.49 17.24 -2.29
N PHE A 391 -27.80 17.49 -2.13
CA PHE A 391 -28.59 18.27 -3.08
C PHE A 391 -28.30 19.77 -3.06
N LYS A 392 -27.59 20.29 -2.04
CA LYS A 392 -27.14 21.69 -2.02
C LYS A 392 -26.04 21.97 -3.03
N TYR A 393 -25.34 20.95 -3.52
CA TYR A 393 -24.24 21.12 -4.48
C TYR A 393 -24.68 21.43 -5.91
N GLY A 394 -25.98 21.29 -6.20
CA GLY A 394 -26.56 21.60 -7.50
C GLY A 394 -27.68 20.64 -7.90
N PRO A 395 -28.38 20.94 -9.00
CA PRO A 395 -29.45 20.08 -9.51
C PRO A 395 -28.89 18.72 -9.93
N LEU A 396 -29.74 17.71 -9.84
CA LEU A 396 -29.45 16.39 -10.35
C LEU A 396 -29.29 16.41 -11.86
N ARG A 397 -28.33 15.62 -12.36
CA ARG A 397 -28.06 15.45 -13.79
C ARG A 397 -27.57 14.05 -14.07
N ASN A 398 -27.78 13.58 -15.29
CA ASN A 398 -27.14 12.35 -15.75
C ASN A 398 -25.69 12.64 -16.08
N THR A 399 -24.79 11.85 -15.51
CA THR A 399 -23.39 11.81 -15.92
C THR A 399 -22.98 10.36 -16.09
N ASP A 400 -22.24 10.10 -17.14
CA ASP A 400 -21.84 8.75 -17.52
C ASP A 400 -20.40 8.48 -17.11
N TYR A 401 -20.08 7.20 -16.95
CA TYR A 401 -18.69 6.78 -16.86
C TYR A 401 -18.01 6.96 -18.24
N PRO A 402 -16.71 7.31 -18.31
CA PRO A 402 -16.07 7.68 -19.57
C PRO A 402 -16.16 6.61 -20.67
N GLU A 403 -16.57 7.02 -21.87
CA GLU A 403 -16.78 6.13 -23.03
C GLU A 403 -15.50 5.41 -23.46
N ASN A 404 -14.35 6.08 -23.34
CA ASN A 404 -13.04 5.50 -23.67
C ASN A 404 -12.63 4.38 -22.70
N LEU A 405 -13.20 4.33 -21.50
CA LEU A 405 -12.86 3.33 -20.47
C LEU A 405 -13.92 2.24 -20.33
N ILE A 406 -15.21 2.56 -20.52
CA ILE A 406 -16.33 1.66 -20.17
C ILE A 406 -16.24 0.32 -20.90
N GLY A 407 -15.90 0.30 -22.18
CA GLY A 407 -15.81 -0.92 -22.97
C GLY A 407 -14.76 -1.89 -22.42
N LYS A 408 -13.54 -1.40 -22.20
CA LYS A 408 -12.44 -2.22 -21.66
C LYS A 408 -12.68 -2.66 -20.22
N LEU A 409 -13.24 -1.77 -19.40
CA LEU A 409 -13.64 -2.10 -18.03
C LEU A 409 -14.65 -3.26 -18.03
N THR A 410 -15.70 -3.16 -18.84
CA THR A 410 -16.76 -4.17 -18.94
C THR A 410 -16.21 -5.55 -19.30
N GLU A 411 -15.34 -5.62 -20.31
CA GLU A 411 -14.75 -6.89 -20.74
C GLU A 411 -13.82 -7.49 -19.69
N ASN A 412 -13.06 -6.66 -18.96
CA ASN A 412 -12.25 -7.12 -17.84
C ASN A 412 -13.12 -7.68 -16.70
N VAL A 413 -14.21 -6.99 -16.35
CA VAL A 413 -15.15 -7.44 -15.32
C VAL A 413 -15.80 -8.78 -15.70
N LYS A 414 -16.31 -8.90 -16.93
CA LYS A 414 -16.87 -10.17 -17.45
C LYS A 414 -15.87 -11.29 -17.38
N LYS A 415 -14.65 -11.07 -17.89
CA LYS A 415 -13.60 -12.08 -17.91
C LYS A 415 -13.26 -12.57 -16.50
N ARG A 416 -13.11 -11.66 -15.53
CA ARG A 416 -12.82 -12.03 -14.13
C ARG A 416 -13.99 -12.77 -13.50
N ALA A 417 -15.20 -12.22 -13.59
CA ALA A 417 -16.39 -12.81 -12.98
C ALA A 417 -16.66 -14.22 -13.54
N LYS A 418 -16.55 -14.40 -14.86
CA LYS A 418 -16.67 -15.70 -15.51
C LYS A 418 -15.61 -16.68 -15.03
N TYR A 419 -14.35 -16.26 -14.96
CA TYR A 419 -13.26 -17.11 -14.47
C TYR A 419 -13.50 -17.57 -13.02
N VAL A 420 -13.99 -16.70 -12.14
CA VAL A 420 -14.19 -17.03 -10.72
C VAL A 420 -15.46 -17.84 -10.49
N TYR A 421 -16.55 -17.53 -11.19
CA TYR A 421 -17.89 -18.02 -10.84
C TYR A 421 -18.53 -18.98 -11.86
N ASP A 422 -18.00 -19.09 -13.08
CA ASP A 422 -18.50 -20.03 -14.11
C ASP A 422 -17.69 -21.34 -14.15
N ASN A 423 -16.62 -21.44 -13.36
CA ASN A 423 -15.82 -22.66 -13.23
C ASN A 423 -16.55 -23.67 -12.32
N LYS A 424 -17.14 -24.69 -12.94
CA LYS A 424 -17.89 -25.81 -12.31
C LYS A 424 -17.07 -26.75 -11.40
N TYR A 425 -15.85 -26.39 -11.01
CA TYR A 425 -14.95 -27.26 -10.25
C TYR A 425 -14.93 -26.97 -8.74
N ASP A 426 -15.65 -25.94 -8.27
CA ASP A 426 -15.66 -25.49 -6.87
C ASP A 426 -17.06 -25.57 -6.18
N ASP A 427 -17.94 -26.46 -6.65
CA ASP A 427 -19.22 -26.80 -6.00
C ASP A 427 -19.17 -28.15 -5.28
#